data_AF-A0A6I7D5Z0-F1
#
_entry.id   AF-A0A6I7D5Z0-F1
#
_cell.length_a   1.000
_cell.length_b   1.000
_cell.length_c   1.000
_cell.angle_alpha   90.00
_cell.angle_beta   90.00
_cell.angle_gamma   90.00
#
_symmetry.space_group_name_H-M   'P 1'
#
loop_
_entity.id
_entity.type
_entity.pdbx_description
1 polymer ?
#
loop_
_entity_poly.entity_id
_entity_poly.type
_entity_poly.pdbx_seq_one_letter_code
_entity_poly.pdbx_strand_id
1 'polypeptide(L)' 'MKLLTPWKPGNQLLTSFDIKLGRLAFSVRNRPCTDAEIKHSCDTADRLILLMMRQDQNERKTDES' A
#
# COMPACT_ATOMS: atom_id res chain seq x y z
N MET A 1 -18.34 11.08 -18.01
CA MET A 1 -16.89 11.33 -17.81
C MET A 1 -16.73 12.21 -16.59
N LYS A 2 -16.01 11.74 -15.55
CA LYS A 2 -15.78 12.52 -14.32
C LYS A 2 -14.68 13.53 -14.63
N LEU A 3 -15.01 14.82 -14.63
CA LEU A 3 -14.03 15.90 -14.81
C LEU A 3 -13.01 15.82 -13.67
N LEU A 4 -11.75 15.51 -14.00
CA LEU A 4 -10.65 15.57 -13.06
C LEU A 4 -10.51 17.02 -12.63
N THR A 5 -10.84 17.30 -11.36
CA THR A 5 -10.75 18.64 -10.82
C THR A 5 -9.28 19.05 -10.83
N PRO A 6 -8.90 20.16 -11.49
CA PRO A 6 -7.51 20.58 -11.53
C PRO A 6 -7.02 20.86 -10.11
N TRP A 7 -5.82 20.38 -9.81
CA TRP A 7 -5.19 20.59 -8.51
C TRP A 7 -4.99 22.10 -8.25
N LYS A 8 -5.24 22.53 -7.01
CA LYS A 8 -5.08 23.92 -6.57
C LYS A 8 -3.94 24.04 -5.55
N PRO A 9 -3.13 25.11 -5.61
CA PRO A 9 -2.14 25.40 -4.58
C PRO A 9 -2.73 25.37 -3.16
N GLY A 10 -2.04 24.74 -2.22
CA GLY A 10 -2.50 24.56 -0.83
C GLY A 10 -3.25 23.25 -0.58
N ASN A 11 -3.74 22.58 -1.63
CA ASN A 11 -4.29 21.24 -1.48
C ASN A 11 -3.17 20.21 -1.45
N GLN A 12 -3.24 19.26 -0.53
CA GLN A 12 -2.33 18.13 -0.50
C GLN A 12 -2.53 17.27 -1.76
N LEU A 13 -1.58 17.32 -2.69
CA LEU A 13 -1.62 16.56 -3.96
C LEU A 13 -1.49 15.06 -3.72
N LEU A 14 -0.59 14.69 -2.81
CA LEU A 14 -0.25 13.32 -2.48
C LEU A 14 -1.01 12.87 -1.25
N THR A 15 -1.74 11.76 -1.35
CA THR A 15 -2.40 11.17 -0.20
C THR A 15 -1.39 10.78 0.89
N SER A 16 -1.89 10.50 2.10
CA SER A 16 -1.04 9.98 3.17
C SER A 16 -0.34 8.67 2.78
N PHE A 17 -0.97 7.86 1.92
CA PHE A 17 -0.39 6.65 1.35
C PHE A 17 0.79 6.97 0.43
N ASP A 18 0.62 7.88 -0.52
CA ASP A 18 1.67 8.29 -1.45
C ASP A 18 2.91 8.82 -0.72
N ILE A 19 2.71 9.62 0.34
CA ILE A 19 3.79 10.14 1.17
C ILE A 19 4.54 9.01 1.91
N LYS A 20 3.81 8.04 2.47
CA LYS A 20 4.42 6.88 3.13
C LYS A 20 5.24 6.04 2.15
N LEU A 21 4.72 5.83 0.94
CA LEU A 21 5.41 5.11 -0.12
C LEU A 21 6.71 5.83 -0.52
N GLY A 22 6.67 7.15 -0.68
CA GLY A 22 7.86 7.95 -0.97
C GLY A 22 8.93 7.86 0.13
N ARG A 23 8.51 7.92 1.40
CA ARG A 23 9.43 7.73 2.55
C ARG A 23 10.05 6.33 2.58
N LEU A 24 9.27 5.30 2.29
CA LEU A 24 9.76 3.93 2.21
C LEU A 24 10.82 3.79 1.11
N ALA A 25 10.52 4.25 -0.11
CA ALA A 25 11.44 4.21 -1.24
C ALA A 25 12.76 4.96 -0.92
N PHE A 26 12.67 6.11 -0.27
CA PHE A 26 13.84 6.85 0.18
C PHE A 26 14.66 6.09 1.23
N SER A 27 14.01 5.43 2.19
CA SER A 27 14.69 4.69 3.26
C SER A 27 15.53 3.52 2.75
N VAL A 28 15.14 2.92 1.64
CA VAL A 28 15.83 1.78 1.02
C VAL A 28 16.79 2.18 -0.10
N ARG A 29 16.85 3.47 -0.48
CA ARG A 29 17.60 3.94 -1.66
C ARG A 29 19.11 3.63 -1.66
N ASN A 30 19.70 3.47 -0.47
CA ASN A 30 21.12 3.16 -0.29
C ASN A 30 21.38 1.67 -0.04
N ARG A 31 20.35 0.84 -0.07
CA ARG A 31 20.46 -0.60 0.09
C ARG A 31 20.31 -1.22 -1.30
N PRO A 32 21.39 -1.74 -1.91
CA PRO A 32 21.23 -2.56 -3.11
C PRO A 32 20.37 -3.77 -2.73
N CYS A 33 19.25 -3.93 -3.43
CA CYS A 33 18.36 -5.06 -3.29
C CYS A 33 18.59 -5.96 -4.51
N THR A 34 18.87 -7.23 -4.28
CA THR A 34 18.91 -8.23 -5.33
C THR A 34 17.49 -8.57 -5.80
N ASP A 35 17.35 -9.05 -7.03
CA ASP A 35 16.04 -9.49 -7.56
C ASP A 35 15.38 -10.55 -6.66
N ALA A 36 16.19 -11.40 -6.02
CA ALA A 36 15.72 -12.39 -5.06
C ALA A 36 15.11 -11.76 -3.80
N GLU A 37 15.74 -10.73 -3.25
CA GLU A 37 15.23 -9.99 -2.09
C GLU A 37 13.95 -9.22 -2.42
N ILE A 38 13.86 -8.63 -3.62
CA ILE A 38 12.65 -7.98 -4.11
C ILE A 38 11.52 -9.00 -4.21
N LYS A 39 11.77 -10.12 -4.89
CA LYS A 39 10.78 -11.19 -5.04
C LYS A 39 10.31 -11.72 -3.69
N HIS A 40 11.23 -11.98 -2.76
CA HIS A 40 10.88 -12.46 -1.43
C HIS A 40 10.02 -11.46 -0.65
N SER A 41 10.33 -10.17 -0.78
CA SER A 41 9.55 -9.10 -0.14
C SER A 41 8.15 -9.00 -0.71
N CYS A 42 8.00 -9.11 -2.04
CA CYS A 42 6.69 -9.14 -2.72
C CYS A 42 5.88 -10.37 -2.30
N ASP A 43 6.47 -11.57 -2.34
CA ASP A 43 5.80 -12.82 -1.94
C ASP A 43 5.32 -12.73 -0.48
N THR A 44 6.09 -12.08 0.39
CA THR A 44 5.73 -11.84 1.80
C THR A 44 4.58 -10.86 1.92
N ALA A 45 4.62 -9.74 1.18
CA ALA A 45 3.56 -8.74 1.18
C ALA A 45 2.23 -9.32 0.69
N ASP A 46 2.23 -10.07 -0.41
CA ASP A 46 1.04 -10.73 -0.96
C ASP A 46 0.44 -11.70 0.04
N ARG A 47 1.27 -12.48 0.75
CA ARG A 47 0.81 -13.38 1.79
C ARG A 47 0.15 -12.63 2.95
N LEU A 48 0.72 -11.51 3.38
CA LEU A 48 0.14 -10.68 4.44
C LEU A 48 -1.20 -10.08 4.01
N ILE A 49 -1.28 -9.54 2.78
CA ILE A 49 -2.53 -9.00 2.22
C ILE A 49 -3.60 -10.09 2.18
N LEU A 50 -3.26 -11.29 1.69
CA LEU A 50 -4.19 -12.44 1.67
C LEU A 50 -4.69 -12.81 3.07
N LEU A 51 -3.83 -12.77 4.09
CA LEU A 51 -4.21 -13.05 5.47
C LEU A 51 -5.15 -11.98 6.02
N MET A 52 -4.84 -10.70 5.80
CA MET A 52 -5.69 -9.57 6.22
C MET A 52 -7.07 -9.63 5.54
N MET A 53 -7.12 -9.90 4.23
CA MET A 53 -8.38 -10.04 3.51
C MET A 53 -9.23 -11.22 4.00
N ARG A 54 -8.60 -12.33 4.42
CA ARG A 54 -9.31 -13.47 5.02
C ARG A 54 -9.82 -13.17 6.42
N GLN A 55 -9.08 -12.38 7.21
CA GLN A 55 -9.53 -11.92 8.53
C GLN A 55 -10.75 -11.02 8.41
N ASP A 56 -10.70 -10.01 7.54
CA ASP A 56 -11.84 -9.12 7.23
C ASP A 56 -13.11 -9.91 6.84
N GLN A 57 -12.96 -11.01 6.08
CA GLN A 57 -14.09 -11.84 5.68
C GLN A 57 -14.69 -12.67 6.82
N ASN A 58 -13.86 -13.11 7.78
CA ASN A 58 -14.34 -13.84 8.95
C ASN A 58 -15.00 -12.92 9.98
N GLU A 59 -14.49 -11.70 10.18
CA GLU A 59 -15.07 -10.71 11.09
C GLU A 59 -16.48 -10.30 10.62
N ARG A 60 -16.66 -10.02 9.32
CA ARG A 60 -17.99 -9.68 8.75
C ARG A 60 -19.04 -10.78 8.91
N LYS A 61 -18.65 -12.05 8.87
CA LYS A 61 -19.59 -13.17 9.08
C LYS A 61 -20.09 -13.28 10.52
N THR A 62 -19.34 -12.75 11.49
CA THR A 62 -19.70 -12.83 12.90
C THR A 62 -20.67 -11.70 13.29
N ASP A 63 -20.58 -10.55 12.62
CA ASP A 63 -21.48 -9.39 12.85
C ASP A 63 -22.85 -9.51 12.14
N GLU A 64 -23.01 -10.44 11.19
CA GLU A 64 -24.26 -10.73 10.48
C GLU A 64 -25.09 -11.89 11.09
N SER A 65 -24.69 -12.46 12.24
CA SER A 65 -25.42 -13.53 12.95
C SER A 65 -26.12 -13.07 14.23
#